data_AF-A0AAC9MWR6-F1
#
_entry.id   AF-A0AAC9MWR6-F1
#
_cell.length_a   1.000
_cell.length_b   1.000
_cell.length_c   1.000
_cell.angle_alpha   90.00
_cell.angle_beta   90.00
_cell.angle_gamma   90.00
#
_symmetry.space_group_name_H-M   'P 1'
#
loop_
_entity.id
_entity.type
_entity.pdbx_description
1 polymer ?
#
loop_
_entity_poly.entity_id
_entity_poly.type
_entity_poly.pdbx_seq_one_letter_code
_entity_poly.pdbx_strand_id
1 'polypeptide(L)'
;MSAEKDIWNFEPSEDLLRSLDDLSPERRHAAMDQLNRGRAAMVAARDALRDSARDMEQMVRNLRPLLQEADTEDRREAVLDMMMCAQLSAEAALALVRADPKASAEHQRSVEEHIRRLKDRMDRP
;
A
#
# COMPACT_ATOMS: atom_id res chain seq x y z
N MET A 1 -18.56 15.46 11.43
CA MET A 1 -17.92 14.73 10.32
C MET A 1 -16.42 14.92 10.48
N SER A 2 -15.73 13.91 10.99
CA SER A 2 -14.29 14.00 11.25
C SER A 2 -13.57 13.92 9.91
N ALA A 3 -12.76 14.94 9.59
CA ALA A 3 -11.91 14.94 8.42
C ALA A 3 -10.88 13.80 8.57
N GLU A 4 -11.18 12.66 7.96
CA GLU A 4 -10.20 11.62 7.64
C GLU A 4 -9.14 12.29 6.76
N LYS A 5 -8.05 12.74 7.40
CA LYS A 5 -6.89 13.32 6.71
C LYS A 5 -6.27 12.21 5.88
N ASP A 6 -6.59 12.20 4.60
CA ASP A 6 -5.87 11.45 3.59
C ASP A 6 -4.39 11.87 3.67
N ILE A 7 -3.55 10.98 4.21
CA ILE A 7 -2.13 11.25 4.42
C ILE A 7 -1.40 11.55 3.10
N TRP A 8 -2.01 11.24 1.96
CA TRP A 8 -1.48 11.48 0.63
C TRP A 8 -1.89 12.83 0.05
N ASN A 9 -2.92 13.47 0.60
CA ASN A 9 -3.40 14.77 0.16
C ASN A 9 -3.11 15.83 1.23
N PHE A 10 -1.88 16.34 1.20
CA PHE A 10 -1.54 17.55 1.94
C PHE A 10 -2.23 18.76 1.28
N GLU A 11 -3.22 19.32 1.97
CA GLU A 11 -3.76 20.64 1.70
C GLU A 11 -3.12 21.64 2.68
N PRO A 12 -2.48 22.72 2.17
CA PRO A 12 -1.97 23.79 3.03
C PRO A 12 -3.13 24.36 3.86
N SER A 13 -2.96 24.49 5.17
CA SER A 13 -3.95 25.19 5.99
C SER A 13 -4.02 26.66 5.58
N GLU A 14 -5.18 27.29 5.80
CA GLU A 14 -5.31 28.74 5.59
C GLU A 14 -4.27 29.53 6.41
N ASP A 15 -3.97 29.10 7.62
CA ASP A 15 -2.95 29.74 8.46
C ASP A 15 -1.54 29.63 7.86
N LEU A 16 -1.21 28.48 7.25
CA LEU A 16 0.05 28.31 6.52
C LEU A 16 0.08 29.24 5.31
N LEU A 17 -1.02 29.34 4.55
CA LEU A 17 -1.10 30.23 3.39
C LEU A 17 -0.96 31.71 3.78
N ARG A 18 -1.61 32.14 4.86
CA ARG A 18 -1.47 33.51 5.40
C ARG A 18 -0.05 33.80 5.88
N SER A 19 0.62 32.83 6.51
CA SER A 19 2.02 32.99 6.93
C SER A 19 3.00 33.18 5.76
N LEU A 20 2.61 32.76 4.55
CA LEU A 20 3.40 32.98 3.34
C LEU A 20 3.16 34.38 2.74
N ASP A 21 2.09 35.08 3.12
CA ASP A 21 1.80 36.45 2.67
C ASP A 21 2.76 37.47 3.32
N ASP A 22 3.33 37.16 4.49
CA ASP A 22 4.31 38.00 5.18
C ASP A 22 5.73 37.92 4.57
N LEU A 23 5.93 37.04 3.59
CA LEU A 23 7.22 36.84 2.91
C LEU A 23 7.39 37.79 1.72
N SER A 24 8.65 38.12 1.39
CA SER A 24 8.96 38.77 0.12
C SER A 24 8.54 37.87 -1.07
N PRO A 25 8.21 38.45 -2.25
CA PRO A 25 7.74 37.68 -3.40
C PRO A 25 8.65 36.51 -3.79
N GLU A 26 9.97 36.71 -3.76
CA GLU A 26 10.97 35.68 -4.07
C GLU A 26 10.95 34.53 -3.05
N ARG A 27 10.85 34.85 -1.76
CA ARG A 27 10.80 33.85 -0.68
C ARG A 27 9.49 33.07 -0.69
N ARG A 28 8.38 33.76 -0.97
CA ARG A 28 7.06 33.12 -1.16
C ARG A 28 7.10 32.13 -2.32
N HIS A 29 7.67 32.51 -3.45
CA HIS A 29 7.79 31.64 -4.62
C HIS A 29 8.59 30.37 -4.29
N ALA A 30 9.76 30.52 -3.66
CA ALA A 30 10.59 29.39 -3.26
C ALA A 30 9.89 28.43 -2.27
N ALA A 31 9.13 28.99 -1.31
CA ALA A 31 8.35 28.19 -0.36
C ALA A 31 7.22 27.41 -1.05
N MET A 32 6.50 28.05 -1.98
CA MET A 32 5.45 27.39 -2.77
C MET A 32 6.02 26.28 -3.67
N ASP A 33 7.17 26.51 -4.30
CA ASP A 33 7.85 25.49 -5.10
C ASP A 33 8.28 24.28 -4.27
N GLN A 34 8.73 24.50 -3.04
CA GLN A 34 9.06 23.41 -2.13
C GLN A 34 7.82 22.60 -1.72
N LEU A 35 6.71 23.28 -1.40
CA LEU A 35 5.43 22.64 -1.08
C LEU A 35 4.92 21.80 -2.26
N ASN A 36 4.94 22.36 -3.46
CA ASN A 36 4.49 21.68 -4.67
C ASN A 36 5.35 20.44 -4.99
N ARG A 37 6.68 20.54 -4.83
CA ARG A 37 7.58 19.38 -4.97
C ARG A 37 7.29 18.29 -3.93
N GLY A 38 7.04 18.67 -2.68
CA GLY A 38 6.63 17.72 -1.64
C GLY A 38 5.33 16.98 -1.99
N ARG A 39 4.32 17.72 -2.47
CA ARG A 39 3.05 17.12 -2.94
C ARG A 39 3.26 16.16 -4.10
N ALA A 40 4.05 16.56 -5.10
CA ALA A 40 4.38 15.71 -6.24
C ALA A 40 5.10 14.42 -5.83
N ALA A 41 6.05 14.50 -4.90
CA ALA A 41 6.76 13.34 -4.38
C ALA A 41 5.84 12.37 -3.61
N MET A 42 4.90 12.89 -2.82
CA MET A 42 3.92 12.06 -2.10
C MET A 42 2.96 11.35 -3.06
N VAL A 43 2.49 12.03 -4.12
CA VAL A 43 1.69 11.41 -5.17
C VAL A 43 2.47 10.30 -5.88
N ALA A 44 3.72 10.57 -6.26
CA ALA A 44 4.58 9.57 -6.89
C ALA A 44 4.83 8.35 -6.00
N ALA A 45 5.02 8.55 -4.70
CA ALA A 45 5.18 7.45 -3.73
C ALA A 45 3.90 6.61 -3.61
N ARG A 46 2.73 7.26 -3.57
CA ARG A 46 1.43 6.57 -3.57
C ARG A 46 1.23 5.73 -4.84
N ASP A 47 1.53 6.30 -6.00
CA ASP A 47 1.39 5.61 -7.27
C ASP A 47 2.35 4.42 -7.36
N ALA A 48 3.60 4.57 -6.91
CA ALA A 48 4.56 3.48 -6.83
C ALA A 48 4.09 2.32 -5.92
N LEU A 49 3.47 2.62 -4.78
CA LEU A 49 2.89 1.59 -3.91
C LEU A 49 1.71 0.88 -4.58
N ARG A 50 0.86 1.62 -5.31
CA ARG A 50 -0.26 1.05 -6.06
C ARG A 50 0.24 0.12 -7.18
N ASP A 51 1.27 0.53 -7.91
CA ASP A 51 1.84 -0.27 -8.98
C ASP A 51 2.57 -1.50 -8.41
N SER A 52 3.28 -1.36 -7.29
CA SER A 52 3.86 -2.50 -6.59
C SER A 52 2.81 -3.53 -6.17
N ALA A 53 1.65 -3.08 -5.68
CA ALA A 53 0.55 -4.00 -5.36
C ALA A 53 0.04 -4.76 -6.60
N ARG A 54 -0.11 -4.07 -7.73
CA ARG A 54 -0.50 -4.72 -9.00
C ARG A 54 0.53 -5.74 -9.47
N ASP A 55 1.81 -5.43 -9.36
CA ASP A 55 2.89 -6.33 -9.75
C ASP A 55 2.88 -7.60 -8.89
N MET A 56 2.65 -7.46 -7.59
CA MET A 56 2.51 -8.59 -6.67
C MET A 56 1.25 -9.43 -6.97
N GLU A 57 0.10 -8.81 -7.27
CA GLU A 57 -1.08 -9.55 -7.73
C GLU A 57 -0.82 -10.29 -9.05
N GLN A 58 -0.07 -9.68 -9.96
CA GLN A 58 0.31 -10.32 -11.23
C GLN A 58 1.27 -11.49 -11.00
N MET A 59 2.20 -11.37 -10.05
CA MET A 59 3.07 -12.47 -9.64
C MET A 59 2.25 -13.68 -9.18
N VAL A 60 1.22 -13.48 -8.36
CA VAL A 60 0.32 -14.56 -7.91
C VAL A 60 -0.38 -15.24 -9.08
N ARG A 61 -0.80 -14.48 -10.10
CA ARG A 61 -1.38 -15.05 -11.34
C ARG A 61 -0.35 -15.89 -12.10
N ASN A 62 0.89 -15.44 -12.16
CA ASN A 62 1.98 -16.14 -12.84
C ASN A 62 2.47 -17.38 -12.07
N LEU A 63 2.30 -17.41 -10.75
CA LEU A 63 2.61 -18.57 -9.90
C LEU A 63 1.53 -19.66 -9.96
N ARG A 64 0.29 -19.31 -10.34
CA ARG A 64 -0.84 -20.26 -10.38
C ARG A 64 -0.62 -21.47 -11.30
N PRO A 65 -0.07 -21.34 -12.52
CA PRO A 65 0.28 -22.50 -13.35
C PRO A 65 1.35 -23.38 -12.70
N LEU A 66 2.36 -22.78 -12.05
CA LEU A 66 3.42 -23.53 -11.36
C LEU A 66 2.87 -24.37 -10.21
N LEU A 67 1.80 -23.90 -9.55
CA LEU A 67 1.10 -24.68 -8.53
C LEU A 67 0.37 -25.88 -9.13
N GLN A 68 -0.19 -25.74 -10.33
CA GLN A 68 -0.90 -26.82 -11.04
C GLN A 68 0.07 -27.87 -11.59
N GLU A 69 1.27 -27.45 -11.96
CA GLU A 69 2.35 -28.31 -12.47
C GLU A 69 3.23 -28.90 -11.35
N ALA A 70 3.01 -28.51 -10.09
CA ALA A 70 3.78 -29.02 -8.95
C ALA A 70 3.50 -30.51 -8.72
N ASP A 71 4.50 -31.32 -9.05
CA ASP A 71 4.51 -32.78 -9.00
C ASP A 71 4.92 -33.35 -7.63
N THR A 72 5.50 -32.52 -6.77
CA THR A 72 5.87 -32.87 -5.39
C THR A 72 5.18 -31.96 -4.38
N GLU A 73 5.00 -32.46 -3.15
CA GLU A 73 4.44 -31.67 -2.05
C GLU A 73 5.35 -30.48 -1.71
N ASP A 74 6.66 -30.70 -1.60
CA ASP A 74 7.64 -29.65 -1.33
C ASP A 74 7.57 -28.50 -2.35
N ARG A 75 7.37 -28.84 -3.63
CA ARG A 75 7.26 -27.84 -4.70
C ARG A 75 5.93 -27.09 -4.63
N ARG A 76 4.84 -27.79 -4.25
CA ARG A 76 3.54 -27.17 -4.04
C ARG A 76 3.58 -26.19 -2.87
N GLU A 77 4.20 -26.58 -1.76
CA GLU A 77 4.37 -25.75 -0.56
C GLU A 77 5.19 -24.49 -0.88
N ALA A 78 6.33 -24.62 -1.55
CA ALA A 78 7.16 -23.49 -1.95
C ALA A 78 6.41 -22.48 -2.85
N VAL A 79 5.59 -22.96 -3.79
CA VAL A 79 4.79 -22.08 -4.66
C VAL A 79 3.68 -21.39 -3.86
N LEU A 80 3.02 -22.09 -2.93
CA LEU A 80 2.02 -21.50 -2.04
C LEU A 80 2.61 -20.42 -1.15
N ASP A 81 3.80 -20.64 -0.58
CA ASP A 81 4.51 -19.65 0.23
C ASP A 81 4.83 -18.39 -0.57
N MET A 82 5.31 -18.54 -1.80
CA MET A 82 5.58 -17.39 -2.68
C MET A 82 4.28 -16.63 -3.02
N MET A 83 3.18 -17.34 -3.28
CA MET A 83 1.89 -16.72 -3.55
C MET A 83 1.37 -15.95 -2.32
N MET A 84 1.51 -16.52 -1.12
CA MET A 84 1.12 -15.88 0.13
C MET A 84 1.95 -14.62 0.38
N CYS A 85 3.28 -14.70 0.25
CA CYS A 85 4.17 -13.55 0.41
C CYS A 85 3.82 -12.41 -0.55
N ALA A 86 3.54 -12.73 -1.82
CA ALA A 86 3.12 -11.75 -2.81
C ALA A 86 1.77 -11.12 -2.44
N GLN A 87 0.77 -11.91 -2.04
CA GLN A 87 -0.54 -11.40 -1.61
C GLN A 87 -0.43 -10.47 -0.39
N LEU A 88 0.30 -10.89 0.65
CA LEU A 88 0.49 -10.07 1.85
C LEU A 88 1.20 -8.75 1.52
N SER A 89 2.20 -8.80 0.64
CA SER A 89 2.92 -7.60 0.20
C SER A 89 2.02 -6.65 -0.61
N ALA A 90 1.19 -7.20 -1.51
CA ALA A 90 0.23 -6.42 -2.28
C ALA A 90 -0.77 -5.70 -1.37
N GLU A 91 -1.33 -6.45 -0.41
CA GLU A 91 -2.32 -5.90 0.49
C GLU A 91 -1.71 -4.87 1.46
N ALA A 92 -0.49 -5.09 1.96
CA ALA A 92 0.22 -4.11 2.78
C ALA A 92 0.51 -2.81 2.00
N ALA A 93 0.94 -2.92 0.74
CA ALA A 93 1.12 -1.76 -0.14
C ALA A 93 -0.21 -1.02 -0.37
N LEU A 94 -1.31 -1.74 -0.61
CA LEU A 94 -2.64 -1.13 -0.72
C LEU A 94 -3.11 -0.51 0.59
N ALA A 95 -2.79 -1.09 1.74
CA ALA A 95 -3.11 -0.52 3.05
C ALA A 95 -2.37 0.80 3.28
N LEU A 96 -1.11 0.91 2.85
CA LEU A 96 -0.36 2.16 2.87
C LEU A 96 -0.96 3.19 1.90
N VAL A 97 -1.32 2.79 0.68
CA VAL A 97 -2.03 3.66 -0.28
C VAL A 97 -3.38 4.14 0.25
N ARG A 98 -4.07 3.28 1.01
CA ARG A 98 -5.40 3.59 1.54
C ARG A 98 -5.34 4.41 2.80
N ALA A 99 -4.33 4.18 3.66
CA ALA A 99 -4.08 4.80 4.97
C ALA A 99 -5.21 5.70 5.49
N ASP A 100 -6.35 5.03 5.58
CA ASP A 100 -7.50 5.30 6.41
C ASP A 100 -7.29 4.34 7.59
N PRO A 101 -7.24 4.84 8.83
CA PRO A 101 -7.06 4.01 10.02
C PRO A 101 -8.00 2.79 10.07
N LYS A 102 -9.20 2.87 9.49
CA LYS A 102 -10.16 1.76 9.44
C LYS A 102 -9.77 0.68 8.44
N ALA A 103 -9.28 1.07 7.25
CA ALA A 103 -8.85 0.14 6.22
C ALA A 103 -7.62 -0.68 6.65
N SER A 104 -6.72 -0.10 7.45
CA SER A 104 -5.58 -0.80 8.05
C SER A 104 -6.04 -1.88 9.05
N ALA A 105 -7.03 -1.59 9.89
CA ALA A 105 -7.60 -2.55 10.83
C ALA A 105 -8.44 -3.65 10.16
N GLU A 106 -9.07 -3.37 9.01
CA GLU A 106 -9.74 -4.39 8.17
C GLU A 106 -8.74 -5.29 7.45
N HIS A 107 -7.66 -4.71 6.90
CA HIS A 107 -6.61 -5.48 6.25
C HIS A 107 -5.91 -6.44 7.22
N GLN A 108 -5.57 -5.98 8.43
CA GLN A 108 -4.98 -6.84 9.45
C GLN A 108 -5.88 -8.03 9.82
N ARG A 109 -7.20 -7.80 9.93
CA ARG A 109 -8.18 -8.88 10.12
C ARG A 109 -8.26 -9.85 8.94
N SER A 110 -8.16 -9.36 7.70
CA SER A 110 -8.12 -10.18 6.48
C SER A 110 -6.89 -11.09 6.45
N VAL A 111 -5.71 -10.54 6.77
CA VAL A 111 -4.45 -11.30 6.87
C VAL A 111 -4.55 -12.38 7.94
N GLU A 112 -5.07 -12.05 9.13
CA GLU A 112 -5.25 -13.01 10.21
C GLU A 112 -6.24 -14.13 9.84
N GLU A 113 -7.32 -13.82 9.14
CA GLU A 113 -8.25 -14.82 8.61
C GLU A 113 -7.60 -15.70 7.53
N HIS A 114 -6.81 -15.10 6.65
CA HIS A 114 -6.13 -15.82 5.58
C HIS A 114 -5.11 -16.82 6.14
N ILE A 115 -4.27 -16.38 7.09
CA ILE A 115 -3.30 -17.23 7.79
C ILE A 115 -4.02 -18.37 8.51
N ARG A 116 -5.15 -18.10 9.16
CA ARG A 116 -5.95 -19.12 9.85
C ARG A 116 -6.49 -20.17 8.88
N ARG A 117 -7.04 -19.74 7.74
CA ARG A 117 -7.53 -20.65 6.69
C ARG A 117 -6.42 -21.47 6.07
N LEU A 118 -5.19 -20.94 5.95
CA LEU A 118 -4.04 -21.71 5.52
C LEU A 118 -3.66 -22.77 6.55
N LYS A 119 -3.60 -22.40 7.83
CA LYS A 119 -3.36 -23.32 8.94
C LYS A 119 -4.37 -24.47 8.99
N ASP A 120 -5.66 -24.14 8.93
CA ASP A 120 -6.76 -25.12 8.96
C ASP A 120 -6.71 -26.09 7.75
N ARG A 121 -6.11 -25.67 6.63
CA ARG A 121 -5.92 -26.52 5.44
C ARG A 121 -4.69 -27.43 5.57
N MET A 122 -3.65 -27.00 6.29
CA MET A 122 -2.46 -27.79 6.58
C MET A 122 -2.72 -28.85 7.66
N ASP A 123 -3.64 -28.58 8.58
CA ASP A 123 -4.01 -29.49 9.69
C ASP A 123 -5.07 -30.54 9.31
N ARG A 124 -5.50 -30.63 8.03
CA ARG A 124 -6.44 -31.67 7.57
C ARG A 124 -5.69 -32.93 7.11
N PRO A 125 -6.07 -34.13 7.61
CA PRO A 125 -5.44 -35.40 7.27
C PRO A 125 -5.70 -35.83 5.81
#